data_AF-A0A7C4A8R8-F1
#
_entry.id   AF-A0A7C4A8R8-F1
#
_cell.length_a   1.000
_cell.length_b   1.000
_cell.length_c   1.000
_cell.angle_alpha   90.00
_cell.angle_beta   90.00
_cell.angle_gamma   90.00
#
_symmetry.space_group_name_H-M   'P 1'
#
loop_
_entity.id
_entity.type
_entity.pdbx_description
1 polymer ?
#
loop_
_entity_poly.entity_id
_entity_poly.type
_entity_poly.pdbx_seq_one_letter_code
_entity_poly.pdbx_strand_id
1 'polypeptide(L)'
;ATIARVQTLVRKTGHVTEYAILSVLLLRALRSPDGAPVRATTWALALAIGALYAVSDEVHQAMVPTRQGNVSDVLLDTAGAALGLAGCWWQARWRQRR
;
A
#
# COMPACT_ATOMS: atom_id res chain seq x y z
N ALA A 1 -14.80 2.28 26.25
CA ALA A 1 -14.21 3.32 25.38
C ALA A 1 -12.77 3.00 24.93
N THR A 2 -11.87 2.58 25.84
CA THR A 2 -10.45 2.33 25.52
C THR A 2 -10.21 1.17 24.56
N ILE A 3 -10.89 0.03 24.74
CA ILE A 3 -10.71 -1.17 23.90
C ILE A 3 -11.03 -0.89 22.43
N ALA A 4 -12.13 -0.19 22.15
CA ALA A 4 -12.53 0.16 20.79
C ALA A 4 -11.50 1.06 20.09
N ARG A 5 -10.88 2.00 20.81
CA ARG A 5 -9.83 2.86 20.25
C ARG A 5 -8.57 2.07 19.88
N VAL A 6 -8.16 1.15 20.74
CA VAL A 6 -7.00 0.28 20.49
C VAL A 6 -7.26 -0.61 19.27
N GLN A 7 -8.44 -1.22 19.19
CA GLN A 7 -8.83 -2.04 18.02
C GLN A 7 -8.78 -1.25 16.71
N THR A 8 -9.33 -0.04 16.69
CA THR A 8 -9.28 0.83 15.51
C THR A 8 -7.85 1.22 15.15
N LEU A 9 -7.01 1.53 16.14
CA LEU A 9 -5.63 1.92 15.91
C LEU A 9 -4.82 0.76 15.32
N VAL A 10 -4.89 -0.43 15.94
CA VAL A 10 -4.19 -1.63 15.47
C VAL A 10 -4.60 -1.98 14.04
N ARG A 11 -5.91 -1.95 13.74
CA ARG A 11 -6.41 -2.20 12.38
C ARG A 11 -5.85 -1.20 11.37
N LYS A 12 -5.95 0.11 11.66
CA LYS A 12 -5.48 1.15 10.74
C LYS A 12 -3.98 1.07 10.49
N THR A 13 -3.18 0.83 11.54
CA THR A 13 -1.73 0.63 11.37
C THR A 13 -1.42 -0.65 10.62
N GLY A 14 -2.21 -1.70 10.84
CA GLY A 14 -2.10 -2.98 10.14
C GLY A 14 -2.30 -2.82 8.64
N HIS A 15 -3.42 -2.23 8.21
CA HIS A 15 -3.71 -2.01 6.80
C HIS A 15 -2.64 -1.11 6.14
N VAL A 16 -2.27 0.01 6.74
CA VAL A 16 -1.18 0.88 6.22
C VAL A 16 0.12 0.09 6.00
N THR A 17 0.48 -0.78 6.95
CA THR A 17 1.70 -1.59 6.87
C THR A 17 1.58 -2.68 5.79
N GLU A 18 0.43 -3.34 5.71
CA GLU A 18 0.13 -4.37 4.71
C GLU A 18 0.21 -3.79 3.30
N TYR A 19 -0.45 -2.66 3.04
CA TYR A 19 -0.43 -2.01 1.73
C TYR A 19 0.95 -1.45 1.38
N ALA A 20 1.73 -0.98 2.36
CA ALA A 20 3.13 -0.60 2.15
C ALA A 20 3.98 -1.80 1.71
N ILE A 21 3.82 -2.97 2.36
CA ILE A 21 4.55 -4.19 1.97
C ILE A 21 4.10 -4.67 0.60
N LEU A 22 2.77 -4.70 0.36
CA LEU A 22 2.19 -5.11 -0.91
C LEU A 22 2.72 -4.28 -2.08
N SER A 23 2.78 -2.95 -1.94
CA SER A 23 3.27 -2.07 -3.00
C SER A 23 4.75 -2.28 -3.31
N VAL A 24 5.58 -2.56 -2.29
CA VAL A 24 6.99 -2.93 -2.47
C VAL A 24 7.13 -4.26 -3.21
N LEU A 25 6.30 -5.25 -2.87
CA LEU A 25 6.31 -6.55 -3.55
C LEU A 25 5.83 -6.43 -5.00
N LEU A 26 4.79 -5.64 -5.26
CA LEU A 26 4.33 -5.33 -6.61
C LEU A 26 5.41 -4.64 -7.43
N LEU A 27 6.09 -3.64 -6.86
CA LEU A 27 7.20 -2.99 -7.52
C LEU A 27 8.34 -3.96 -7.87
N ARG A 28 8.66 -4.88 -6.94
CA ARG A 28 9.65 -5.93 -7.16
C ARG A 28 9.22 -6.90 -8.26
N ALA A 29 7.94 -7.30 -8.29
CA ALA A 29 7.40 -8.22 -9.28
C ALA A 29 7.33 -7.60 -10.68
N LEU A 30 7.03 -6.30 -10.78
CA LEU A 30 6.94 -5.57 -12.05
C LEU A 30 8.28 -5.04 -12.55
N ARG A 31 9.36 -5.17 -11.77
CA ARG A 31 10.69 -4.74 -12.17
C ARG A 31 11.24 -5.67 -13.26
N SER A 32 11.87 -5.07 -14.28
CA SER A 32 12.53 -5.83 -15.34
C SER A 32 13.70 -6.68 -14.79
N PRO A 33 13.88 -7.94 -15.23
CA PRO A 33 14.98 -8.81 -14.79
C PRO A 33 16.36 -8.36 -15.26
N ASP A 34 16.42 -7.52 -16.29
CA ASP A 34 17.63 -7.04 -16.97
C ASP A 34 18.52 -6.11 -16.12
N GLY A 35 18.15 -5.85 -14.86
CA GLY A 35 18.89 -4.97 -13.96
C GLY A 35 18.71 -3.48 -14.24
N ALA A 36 17.91 -3.11 -15.24
CA ALA A 36 17.64 -1.72 -15.60
C ALA A 36 17.03 -0.93 -14.41
N PRO A 37 17.21 0.41 -14.39
CA PRO A 37 16.53 1.26 -13.43
C PRO A 37 15.00 1.14 -13.58
N VAL A 38 14.31 1.18 -12.44
CA VAL A 38 12.84 1.05 -12.42
C VAL A 38 12.20 2.26 -13.09
N ARG A 39 11.42 2.02 -14.15
CA ARG A 39 10.74 3.06 -14.93
C ARG A 39 9.62 3.70 -14.11
N ALA A 40 9.36 4.99 -14.31
CA ALA A 40 8.26 5.72 -13.66
C ALA A 40 6.90 5.03 -13.86
N THR A 41 6.68 4.43 -15.03
CA THR A 41 5.47 3.65 -15.34
C THR A 41 5.30 2.43 -14.44
N THR A 42 6.40 1.77 -14.03
CA THR A 42 6.37 0.63 -13.10
C THR A 42 5.95 1.07 -11.70
N TRP A 43 6.44 2.22 -11.22
CA TRP A 43 6.01 2.80 -9.95
C TRP A 43 4.52 3.16 -9.96
N ALA A 44 4.07 3.82 -11.03
CA ALA A 44 2.66 4.17 -11.19
C ALA A 44 1.76 2.94 -11.27
N LEU A 45 2.19 1.89 -11.98
CA LEU A 45 1.45 0.63 -12.09
C LEU A 45 1.37 -0.10 -10.75
N ALA A 46 2.46 -0.18 -9.99
CA ALA A 46 2.46 -0.77 -8.66
C ALA A 46 1.48 -0.05 -7.72
N LEU A 47 1.46 1.28 -7.75
CA LEU A 47 0.52 2.09 -6.96
C LEU A 47 -0.93 1.89 -7.43
N ALA A 48 -1.18 1.89 -8.74
CA ALA A 48 -2.51 1.70 -9.30
C ALA A 48 -3.09 0.33 -8.94
N ILE A 49 -2.29 -0.75 -9.04
CA ILE A 49 -2.70 -2.09 -8.63
C ILE A 49 -2.98 -2.12 -7.11
N GLY A 50 -2.12 -1.51 -6.29
CA GLY A 50 -2.34 -1.41 -4.85
C GLY A 50 -3.63 -0.66 -4.49
N ALA A 51 -3.93 0.46 -5.17
CA ALA A 51 -5.15 1.22 -4.97
C ALA A 51 -6.41 0.46 -5.41
N LEU A 52 -6.35 -0.24 -6.55
CA LEU A 52 -7.44 -1.11 -7.00
C LEU A 52 -7.69 -2.26 -6.03
N TYR A 53 -6.63 -2.80 -5.44
CA TYR A 53 -6.74 -3.82 -4.39
C TYR A 53 -7.37 -3.24 -3.12
N ALA A 54 -7.02 -2.02 -2.72
CA ALA A 54 -7.65 -1.31 -1.59
C ALA A 54 -9.16 -1.12 -1.79
N VAL A 55 -9.58 -0.71 -2.99
CA VAL A 55 -11.01 -0.64 -3.33
C VAL A 55 -11.66 -2.02 -3.22
N SER A 56 -11.00 -3.06 -3.74
CA SER A 56 -11.53 -4.42 -3.68
C SER A 56 -11.66 -4.92 -2.24
N ASP A 57 -10.68 -4.65 -1.37
CA ASP A 57 -10.74 -5.03 0.04
C ASP A 57 -11.91 -4.34 0.75
N GLU A 58 -12.13 -3.05 0.50
CA GLU A 58 -13.27 -2.33 1.09
C GLU A 58 -14.62 -2.88 0.62
N VAL A 59 -14.72 -3.26 -0.66
CA VAL A 59 -15.91 -3.95 -1.20
C VAL A 59 -16.12 -5.29 -0.52
N HIS A 60 -15.06 -6.08 -0.29
CA HIS A 60 -15.15 -7.33 0.47
C HIS A 60 -15.58 -7.10 1.92
N GLN A 61 -15.07 -6.06 2.57
CA GLN A 61 -15.44 -5.71 3.93
C GLN A 61 -16.89 -5.24 4.03
N ALA A 62 -17.40 -4.53 3.02
CA ALA A 62 -18.79 -4.08 2.96
C ALA A 62 -19.80 -5.23 2.82
N MET A 63 -19.36 -6.41 2.35
CA MET A 63 -20.18 -7.62 2.33
C MET A 63 -20.34 -8.26 3.72
N VAL A 64 -19.56 -7.83 4.71
CA VAL A 64 -19.66 -8.32 6.09
C VAL A 64 -20.69 -7.48 6.85
N PRO A 65 -21.77 -8.07 7.41
CA PRO A 65 -22.90 -7.33 7.98
C PRO A 65 -22.57 -6.36 9.13
N THR A 66 -21.40 -6.51 9.74
CA THR A 66 -20.95 -5.72 10.90
C THR A 66 -19.97 -4.60 10.52
N ARG A 67 -19.63 -4.43 9.23
CA ARG A 67 -18.80 -3.33 8.72
C ARG A 67 -19.55 -2.51 7.68
N GLN A 68 -19.35 -1.19 7.74
CA GLN A 68 -19.74 -0.28 6.68
C GLN A 68 -18.48 0.13 5.93
N GLY A 69 -18.52 0.01 4.59
CA GLY A 69 -17.42 0.43 3.75
C GLY A 69 -17.19 1.94 3.86
N ASN A 70 -15.94 2.38 4.02
CA ASN A 70 -15.56 3.77 4.15
C ASN A 70 -14.45 4.14 3.15
N VAL A 71 -14.73 5.12 2.29
CA VAL A 71 -13.78 5.65 1.31
C VAL A 71 -12.49 6.16 1.98
N SER A 72 -12.57 6.63 3.23
CA SER A 72 -11.37 7.06 3.95
C SER A 72 -10.40 5.92 4.28
N ASP A 73 -10.87 4.68 4.40
CA ASP A 73 -10.01 3.51 4.62
C ASP A 73 -9.25 3.17 3.32
N VAL A 74 -9.92 3.20 2.16
CA VAL A 74 -9.26 3.08 0.83
C VAL A 74 -8.17 4.13 0.63
N LEU A 75 -8.42 5.38 1.02
CA LEU A 75 -7.43 6.46 0.92
C LEU A 75 -6.23 6.23 1.84
N LEU A 76 -6.48 5.75 3.06
CA LEU A 76 -5.44 5.43 4.04
C LEU A 76 -4.55 4.28 3.55
N ASP A 77 -5.15 3.26 2.96
CA ASP A 77 -4.47 2.09 2.41
C ASP A 77 -3.64 2.45 1.17
N THR A 78 -4.21 3.27 0.29
CA THR A 78 -3.49 3.82 -0.87
C THR A 78 -2.32 4.71 -0.42
N ALA A 79 -2.48 5.49 0.67
CA ALA A 79 -1.39 6.25 1.25
C ALA A 79 -0.29 5.35 1.82
N GLY A 80 -0.65 4.24 2.48
CA GLY A 80 0.30 3.22 2.93
C GLY A 80 1.10 2.63 1.77
N ALA A 81 0.42 2.27 0.68
CA ALA A 81 1.07 1.81 -0.55
C ALA A 81 2.06 2.85 -1.11
N ALA A 82 1.67 4.13 -1.17
CA ALA A 82 2.54 5.22 -1.62
C ALA A 82 3.77 5.40 -0.71
N LEU A 83 3.61 5.28 0.61
CA LEU A 83 4.72 5.36 1.57
C LEU A 83 5.73 4.22 1.38
N GLY A 84 5.26 2.99 1.18
CA GLY A 84 6.13 1.85 0.88
C GLY A 84 6.99 2.08 -0.37
N LEU A 85 6.37 2.57 -1.44
CA LEU A 85 7.07 2.94 -2.68
C LEU A 85 8.06 4.11 -2.45
N ALA A 86 7.66 5.16 -1.75
CA ALA A 86 8.54 6.28 -1.45
C ALA A 86 9.79 5.82 -0.66
N GLY A 87 9.63 4.88 0.28
CA GLY A 87 10.74 4.25 0.99
C GLY A 87 11.71 3.52 0.07
N CYS A 88 11.20 2.72 -0.88
CA CYS A 88 12.04 2.07 -1.89
C CYS A 88 12.78 3.07 -2.77
N TRP A 89 12.10 4.14 -3.20
CA TRP A 89 12.72 5.18 -4.02
C TRP A 89 13.85 5.89 -3.26
N TRP A 90 13.60 6.25 -1.99
CA TRP A 90 14.60 6.85 -1.12
C TRP A 90 15.82 5.94 -0.95
N GLN A 91 15.59 4.65 -0.68
CA GLN A 91 16.67 3.68 -0.53
C GLN A 91 17.49 3.53 -1.83
N ALA A 92 16.82 3.45 -2.99
CA ALA A 92 17.49 3.37 -4.28
C ALA A 92 18.35 4.62 -4.55
N ARG A 93 17.83 5.81 -4.24
CA ARG A 93 18.57 7.07 -4.38
C ARG A 93 19.75 7.16 -3.41
N TRP A 94 19.61 6.63 -2.20
CA TRP A 94 20.70 6.59 -1.22
C TRP A 94 21.83 5.65 -1.64
N ARG A 95 21.50 4.50 -2.23
CA ARG A 95 22.50 3.55 -2.78
C ARG A 95 23.29 4.13 -3.96
N GLN A 96 22.71 5.01 -4.76
CA GLN A 96 23.40 5.67 -5.89
C GLN A 96 24.33 6.82 -5.47
N ARG A 97 24.22 7.30 -4.22
CA ARG A 97 25.06 8.39 -3.69
C ARG A 97 26.30 7.91 -2.95
N ARG A 98 26.43 6.59 -2.72
CA ARG A 98 27.60 5.93 -2.14
C ARG A 98 28.41 5.30 -3.27
#